data_AF-A0A354IVI3-F1
#
_entry.id   AF-A0A354IVI3-F1
#
_cell.length_a   1.000
_cell.length_b   1.000
_cell.length_c   1.000
_cell.angle_alpha   90.00
_cell.angle_beta   90.00
_cell.angle_gamma   90.00
#
_symmetry.space_group_name_H-M   'P 1'
#
loop_
_entity.id
_entity.type
_entity.pdbx_description
1 polymer ?
#
loop_
_entity_poly.entity_id
_entity_poly.type
_entity_poly.pdbx_seq_one_letter_code
_entity_poly.pdbx_strand_id
1 'polypeptide(L)'
;IAAAGLPHPTHYCYPSGAFDAQAPDVMRAAGVATATTCLPGLVRIKDGDTRYLLPRFLDGGDVSMIEFEAEMSGVLELLRKLARR
;
A
#
# COMPACT_ATOMS: atom_id res chain seq x y z
N ILE A 1 17.18 8.60 13.41
CA ILE A 1 16.26 9.37 12.52
C ILE A 1 16.11 10.80 13.03
N ALA A 2 15.42 11.04 14.16
CA ALA A 2 15.34 12.38 14.74
C ALA A 2 16.70 12.98 15.13
N ALA A 3 17.59 12.17 15.72
CA ALA A 3 18.98 12.58 16.02
C ALA A 3 19.83 12.91 14.77
N ALA A 4 19.37 12.51 13.58
CA ALA A 4 20.00 12.85 12.30
C ALA A 4 19.35 14.09 11.65
N GLY A 5 18.45 14.80 12.36
CA GLY A 5 17.74 15.98 11.85
C GLY A 5 16.59 15.67 10.88
N LEU A 6 16.20 14.40 10.72
CA LEU A 6 15.11 14.00 9.82
C LEU A 6 13.74 14.18 10.49
N PRO A 7 12.68 14.42 9.71
CA PRO A 7 11.32 14.53 10.24
C PRO A 7 10.87 13.25 10.93
N HIS A 8 9.92 13.39 11.85
CA HIS A 8 9.28 12.24 12.49
C HIS A 8 8.45 11.46 11.46
N PRO A 9 8.67 10.14 11.32
CA PRO A 9 7.91 9.34 10.36
C PRO A 9 6.45 9.22 10.81
N THR A 10 5.53 9.60 9.93
CA THR A 10 4.08 9.54 10.15
C THR A 10 3.41 8.40 9.38
N HIS A 11 4.17 7.64 8.58
CA HIS A 11 3.67 6.56 7.74
C HIS A 11 4.42 5.27 8.03
N TYR A 12 3.73 4.14 7.94
CA TYR A 12 4.29 2.82 8.19
C TYR A 12 4.24 1.94 6.93
N CYS A 13 5.21 1.04 6.77
CA CYS A 13 5.24 0.08 5.68
C CYS A 13 5.39 -1.30 6.31
N TYR A 14 4.40 -2.17 6.15
CA TYR A 14 4.45 -3.50 6.76
C TYR A 14 5.61 -4.30 6.14
N PRO A 15 6.57 -4.80 6.97
CA PRO A 15 7.63 -5.67 6.49
C PRO A 15 7.02 -6.92 5.84
N SER A 16 7.45 -7.22 4.61
CA SER A 16 6.89 -8.30 3.80
C SER A 16 5.36 -8.25 3.60
N GLY A 17 4.72 -7.12 3.90
CA GLY A 17 3.26 -6.98 3.86
C GLY A 17 2.53 -7.76 4.95
N ALA A 18 3.21 -8.25 5.98
CA ALA A 18 2.62 -9.04 7.05
C ALA A 18 1.91 -8.14 8.08
N PHE A 19 0.65 -8.46 8.35
CA PHE A 19 -0.18 -7.79 9.36
C PHE A 19 -1.27 -8.75 9.84
N ASP A 20 -1.90 -8.42 10.96
CA ASP A 20 -3.04 -9.15 11.51
C ASP A 20 -4.25 -8.22 11.70
N ALA A 21 -5.31 -8.76 12.30
CA ALA A 21 -6.55 -8.01 12.54
C ALA A 21 -6.39 -6.85 13.53
N GLN A 22 -5.34 -6.82 14.34
CA GLN A 22 -5.08 -5.76 15.33
C GLN A 22 -4.26 -4.60 14.76
N ALA A 23 -3.68 -4.77 13.57
CA ALA A 23 -2.79 -3.79 12.97
C ALA A 23 -3.39 -2.36 12.90
N PRO A 24 -4.67 -2.14 12.51
CA PRO A 24 -5.26 -0.80 12.52
C PRO A 24 -5.24 -0.12 13.89
N ASP A 25 -5.51 -0.87 14.96
CA ASP A 25 -5.54 -0.32 16.32
C ASP A 25 -4.15 0.02 16.83
N VAL A 26 -3.16 -0.81 16.52
CA VAL A 26 -1.74 -0.51 16.79
C VAL A 26 -1.31 0.76 16.08
N MET A 27 -1.64 0.91 14.79
CA MET A 27 -1.29 2.10 14.00
C MET A 27 -1.97 3.36 14.53
N ARG A 28 -3.24 3.25 14.94
CA ARG A 28 -4.00 4.34 15.56
C ARG A 28 -3.37 4.78 16.88
N ALA A 29 -3.06 3.84 17.76
CA ALA A 29 -2.44 4.11 19.06
C ALA A 29 -1.03 4.72 18.90
N ALA A 30 -0.29 4.32 17.87
CA ALA A 30 1.02 4.86 17.54
C ALA A 30 0.98 6.25 16.88
N GLY A 31 -0.20 6.80 16.59
CA GLY A 31 -0.33 8.10 15.90
C GLY A 31 0.11 8.08 14.43
N VAL A 32 0.14 6.91 13.80
CA VAL A 32 0.46 6.76 12.38
C VAL A 32 -0.70 7.32 11.54
N ALA A 33 -0.36 7.99 10.43
CA ALA A 33 -1.31 8.60 9.51
C ALA A 33 -1.80 7.60 8.44
N THR A 34 -0.92 6.80 7.86
CA THR A 34 -1.26 5.67 6.97
C THR A 34 -0.26 4.54 7.06
N ALA A 35 -0.66 3.35 6.63
CA ALA A 35 0.26 2.25 6.42
C ALA A 35 0.02 1.52 5.10
N THR A 36 1.09 1.01 4.48
CA THR A 36 1.06 0.28 3.20
C THR A 36 1.42 -1.20 3.38
N THR A 37 0.69 -2.06 2.67
CA THR A 37 0.85 -3.52 2.67
C THR A 37 1.62 -3.99 1.42
N CYS A 38 1.69 -5.29 1.18
CA CYS A 38 2.12 -5.87 -0.11
C CYS A 38 0.93 -6.45 -0.91
N LEU A 39 -0.31 -6.11 -0.54
CA LEU A 39 -1.47 -6.52 -1.32
C LEU A 39 -1.50 -5.72 -2.63
N PRO A 40 -1.59 -6.39 -3.80
CA PRO A 40 -1.54 -5.71 -5.09
C PRO A 40 -2.77 -4.83 -5.31
N GLY A 41 -2.55 -3.60 -5.80
CA GLY A 41 -3.61 -2.71 -6.21
C GLY A 41 -3.27 -1.23 -6.06
N LEU A 42 -4.17 -0.39 -6.56
CA LEU A 42 -4.12 1.06 -6.42
C LEU A 42 -5.05 1.51 -5.29
N VAL A 43 -4.61 2.54 -4.57
CA VAL A 43 -5.45 3.18 -3.53
C VAL A 43 -6.62 3.89 -4.20
N ARG A 44 -7.85 3.49 -3.87
CA ARG A 44 -9.07 4.16 -4.35
C ARG A 44 -9.72 5.07 -3.32
N ILE A 45 -9.82 4.58 -2.09
CA ILE A 45 -10.46 5.29 -0.98
C ILE A 45 -9.53 5.13 0.22
N LYS A 46 -9.41 6.20 0.99
CA LYS A 46 -8.70 6.23 2.26
C LYS A 46 -9.65 6.79 3.31
N ASP A 47 -10.28 5.91 4.07
CA ASP A 47 -11.20 6.26 5.16
C ASP A 47 -10.96 5.35 6.37
N GLY A 48 -11.47 5.76 7.54
CA GLY A 48 -11.43 4.94 8.75
C GLY A 48 -10.11 4.18 8.95
N ASP A 49 -10.22 2.86 9.02
CA ASP A 49 -9.10 1.94 9.24
C ASP A 49 -8.46 1.44 7.95
N THR A 50 -9.11 1.64 6.79
CA THR A 50 -8.56 1.24 5.48
C THR A 50 -7.26 2.00 5.17
N ARG A 51 -7.09 3.20 5.75
CA ARG A 51 -5.84 3.98 5.67
C ARG A 51 -4.61 3.27 6.25
N TYR A 52 -4.82 2.27 7.11
CA TYR A 52 -3.76 1.48 7.73
C TYR A 52 -3.44 0.19 6.97
N LEU A 53 -4.10 -0.05 5.84
CA LEU A 53 -3.98 -1.27 5.06
C LEU A 53 -3.93 -0.96 3.55
N LEU A 54 -3.25 0.13 3.18
CA LEU A 54 -3.22 0.58 1.79
C LEU A 54 -2.52 -0.47 0.90
N PRO A 55 -3.10 -0.81 -0.27
CA PRO A 55 -2.46 -1.70 -1.22
C PRO A 55 -1.22 -1.04 -1.85
N ARG A 56 -0.36 -1.87 -2.44
CA ARG A 56 0.83 -1.46 -3.14
C ARG A 56 1.10 -2.41 -4.30
N PHE A 57 1.38 -1.82 -5.46
CA PHE A 57 2.00 -2.54 -6.56
C PHE A 57 3.50 -2.71 -6.29
N LEU A 58 4.02 -3.93 -6.36
CA LEU A 58 5.45 -4.22 -6.18
C LEU A 58 6.09 -4.35 -7.55
N ASP A 59 6.86 -3.33 -7.95
CA ASP A 59 7.55 -3.20 -9.22
C ASP A 59 8.96 -3.81 -9.17
N GLY A 60 9.04 -5.08 -8.74
CA GLY A 60 10.28 -5.84 -8.71
C GLY A 60 10.93 -6.00 -10.09
N GLY A 61 12.17 -6.48 -10.12
CA GLY A 61 12.92 -6.64 -11.38
C GLY A 61 12.33 -7.66 -12.37
N ASP A 62 11.36 -8.45 -11.94
CA ASP A 62 10.56 -9.38 -12.74
C ASP A 62 9.37 -8.70 -13.46
N VAL A 63 9.07 -7.44 -13.12
CA VAL A 63 8.00 -6.66 -13.76
C VAL A 63 8.55 -5.95 -14.99
N SER A 64 7.95 -6.22 -16.15
CA SER A 64 8.30 -5.50 -17.37
C SER A 64 7.76 -4.06 -17.37
N MET A 65 8.40 -3.17 -18.13
CA MET A 65 7.95 -1.77 -18.25
C MET A 65 6.49 -1.67 -18.73
N ILE A 66 6.07 -2.52 -19.66
CA ILE A 66 4.69 -2.51 -20.16
C ILE A 66 3.69 -2.94 -19.09
N GLU A 67 4.04 -3.91 -18.24
CA GLU A 67 3.20 -4.32 -17.10
C GLU A 67 3.10 -3.21 -16.06
N PHE A 68 4.23 -2.57 -15.73
CA PHE A 68 4.25 -1.42 -14.84
C PHE A 68 3.33 -0.29 -15.35
N GLU A 69 3.45 0.10 -16.62
CA GLU A 69 2.61 1.14 -17.23
C GLU A 69 1.13 0.74 -17.24
N ALA A 70 0.82 -0.52 -17.55
CA ALA A 70 -0.54 -1.03 -17.55
C ALA A 70 -1.18 -1.01 -16.14
N GLU A 71 -0.39 -1.24 -15.10
CA GLU A 71 -0.83 -1.12 -13.69
C GLU A 71 -1.03 0.33 -13.29
N MET A 72 -0.05 1.20 -13.56
CA MET A 72 -0.09 2.61 -13.18
C MET A 72 -1.19 3.41 -13.89
N SER A 73 -1.51 3.04 -15.14
CA SER A 73 -2.63 3.62 -15.89
C SER A 73 -4.00 3.07 -15.46
N GLY A 74 -4.04 2.00 -14.66
CA GLY A 74 -5.26 1.31 -14.26
C GLY A 74 -5.87 0.40 -15.34
N VAL A 75 -5.24 0.29 -16.51
CA VAL A 75 -5.70 -0.58 -17.61
C VAL A 75 -5.74 -2.03 -17.16
N LEU A 76 -4.67 -2.52 -16.53
CA LEU A 76 -4.60 -3.93 -16.10
C LEU A 76 -5.62 -4.22 -14.98
N GLU A 77 -5.88 -3.25 -14.10
CA GLU A 77 -6.93 -3.37 -13.10
C GLU A 77 -8.33 -3.48 -13.74
N LEU A 78 -8.60 -2.67 -14.77
CA LEU A 78 -9.86 -2.75 -15.53
C LEU A 78 -10.01 -4.10 -16.23
N LEU A 79 -8.95 -4.58 -16.90
CA LEU A 79 -8.95 -5.88 -17.57
C LEU A 79 -9.25 -7.03 -16.60
N ARG A 80 -8.64 -7.02 -15.41
CA ARG A 80 -8.93 -8.01 -14.36
C ARG A 80 -10.40 -8.03 -13.93
N LYS A 81 -11.05 -6.86 -13.88
CA LYS A 81 -12.49 -6.77 -13.54
C LYS A 81 -13.38 -7.30 -14.66
N LEU A 82 -12.99 -7.07 -15.92
CA LEU A 82 -13.71 -7.56 -17.09
C LEU A 82 -13.58 -9.08 -17.25
N ALA A 83 -12.40 -9.65 -17.00
CA ALA A 83 -12.13 -11.08 -17.11
C ALA A 83 -12.69 -11.95 -15.97
N ARG A 84 -13.12 -11.34 -14.85
CA ARG A 84 -13.81 -12.03 -13.74
C ARG A 84 -15.33 -12.08 -13.91
N ARG A 85 -15.84 -11.62 -15.05
CA ARG A 85 -17.21 -11.85 -15.53
C ARG A 85 -17.18 -12.96 -16.56
#